data_AF-A0A7J9A7Z5-F1
#
_entry.id   AF-A0A7J9A7Z5-F1
#
_cell.length_a   1.000
_cell.length_b   1.000
_cell.length_c   1.000
_cell.angle_alpha   90.00
_cell.angle_beta   90.00
_cell.angle_gamma   90.00
#
_symmetry.space_group_name_H-M   'P 1'
#
loop_
_entity.id
_entity.type
_entity.pdbx_description
1 polymer ?
#
loop_
_entity_poly.entity_id
_entity_poly.type
_entity_poly.pdbx_seq_one_letter_code
_entity_poly.pdbx_strand_id
1 'polypeptide(L)'
;WSPEKRSGTCDRKGHFARLVWSRRLVLVFHELSMTGAPISMMELATELLSCGATVSAVILSKKGGLTSELARRRIKVLEDRADLSFKTAMKADLVIAGSAVCASWIASRVLSHRALLKCDVLVSDQYIAHFPAGGSQIAWWIMENRREYFDRSKLVLHRVKMLIFLSELQSKQWLTWCQEENIKLRSQPALVPLAVNDELAFVAGIPCSLNTPSSSPEKMLEKRQLLRDAVRKEMGLKDNDMLVMSLSSINAGKGQLFLLEAAHLFIDQYPLQTGSEVNKTLDIRHDHSTLGVKHHLRGLVLKSSNGDLSSRDLRTRNSHRRKMLFDSQGTEEQALKVLIGSVGSKSNKISYVKEILRFLSQLAKLSESVLWTPTTTRVASLYAAADVYVMNSQVTDHLWFLIKLA
;
A
#
# COMPACT_ATOMS: atom_id res chain seq x y z
N TRP A 1 -10.59 -0.19 -26.43
CA TRP A 1 -10.85 -0.84 -25.13
C TRP A 1 -11.75 0.09 -24.33
N SER A 2 -12.95 -0.34 -23.92
CA SER A 2 -13.95 0.52 -23.26
C SER A 2 -14.28 -0.02 -21.86
N PRO A 3 -13.58 0.46 -20.80
CA PRO A 3 -13.73 -0.02 -19.43
C PRO A 3 -15.16 0.14 -18.88
N GLU A 4 -15.88 1.13 -19.40
CA GLU A 4 -17.26 1.45 -19.01
C GLU A 4 -18.24 0.30 -19.25
N LYS A 5 -17.95 -0.61 -20.19
CA LYS A 5 -18.86 -1.70 -20.60
C LYS A 5 -18.60 -3.03 -19.89
N ARG A 6 -17.53 -3.15 -19.10
CA ARG A 6 -17.15 -4.43 -18.49
C ARG A 6 -17.64 -4.56 -17.05
N SER A 7 -18.09 -5.76 -16.69
CA SER A 7 -18.65 -6.10 -15.37
C SER A 7 -17.82 -7.14 -14.60
N GLY A 8 -16.54 -7.34 -14.95
CA GLY A 8 -15.60 -8.30 -14.34
C GLY A 8 -14.78 -9.11 -15.35
N THR A 9 -13.81 -9.88 -14.85
CA THR A 9 -12.83 -10.65 -15.65
C THR A 9 -12.94 -12.16 -15.49
N CYS A 10 -13.84 -12.64 -14.62
CA CYS A 10 -13.97 -14.04 -14.27
C CYS A 10 -14.00 -15.04 -15.44
N ASP A 11 -13.09 -16.02 -15.37
CA ASP A 11 -13.19 -17.25 -16.15
C ASP A 11 -14.30 -18.14 -15.58
N ARG A 12 -15.45 -18.12 -16.25
CA ARG A 12 -16.63 -18.90 -15.87
C ARG A 12 -16.44 -20.42 -15.93
N LYS A 13 -15.41 -20.90 -16.63
CA LYS A 13 -15.05 -22.32 -16.68
C LYS A 13 -14.05 -22.70 -15.60
N GLY A 14 -13.41 -21.72 -14.98
CA GLY A 14 -12.40 -21.90 -13.95
C GLY A 14 -12.96 -22.46 -12.64
N HIS A 15 -12.06 -23.04 -11.83
CA HIS A 15 -12.39 -23.60 -10.52
C HIS A 15 -13.02 -22.57 -9.58
N PHE A 16 -12.56 -21.32 -9.62
CA PHE A 16 -13.09 -20.25 -8.79
C PHE A 16 -14.57 -19.97 -9.10
N ALA A 17 -14.94 -19.83 -10.38
CA ALA A 17 -16.31 -19.64 -10.79
C ALA A 17 -17.22 -20.76 -10.29
N ARG A 18 -16.79 -22.01 -10.43
CA ARG A 18 -17.53 -23.18 -9.93
C ARG A 18 -17.76 -23.15 -8.42
N LEU A 19 -16.83 -22.62 -7.64
CA LEU A 19 -16.95 -22.52 -6.18
C LEU A 19 -17.94 -21.41 -5.75
N VAL A 20 -17.92 -20.27 -6.44
CA VAL A 20 -18.68 -19.08 -6.06
C VAL A 20 -20.05 -18.99 -6.75
N TRP A 21 -20.27 -19.76 -7.81
CA TRP A 21 -21.53 -19.77 -8.55
C TRP A 21 -22.71 -20.00 -7.60
N SER A 22 -23.73 -19.13 -7.70
CA SER A 22 -24.95 -19.19 -6.87
C SER A 22 -24.75 -19.03 -5.35
N ARG A 23 -23.55 -18.64 -4.90
CA ARG A 23 -23.29 -18.31 -3.48
C ARG A 23 -23.79 -16.91 -3.15
N ARG A 24 -24.28 -16.73 -1.93
CA ARG A 24 -24.67 -15.44 -1.35
C ARG A 24 -23.53 -14.93 -0.50
N LEU A 25 -22.97 -13.79 -0.87
CA LEU A 25 -21.79 -13.22 -0.24
C LEU A 25 -22.10 -11.81 0.27
N VAL A 26 -21.65 -11.50 1.47
CA VAL A 26 -21.75 -10.16 2.04
C VAL A 26 -20.36 -9.59 2.24
N LEU A 27 -20.11 -8.39 1.71
CA LEU A 27 -18.85 -7.67 1.93
C LEU A 27 -19.11 -6.48 2.85
N VAL A 28 -18.33 -6.36 3.92
CA VAL A 28 -18.42 -5.26 4.90
C VAL A 28 -17.29 -4.29 4.67
N PHE A 29 -17.64 -3.07 4.26
CA PHE A 29 -16.74 -1.96 4.00
C PHE A 29 -16.78 -1.00 5.18
N HIS A 30 -15.61 -0.58 5.65
CA HIS A 30 -15.54 0.46 6.69
C HIS A 30 -15.86 1.84 6.16
N GLU A 31 -15.47 2.14 4.91
CA GLU A 31 -15.83 3.37 4.20
C GLU A 31 -15.75 3.19 2.67
N LEU A 32 -16.09 4.24 1.92
CA LEU A 32 -16.12 4.26 0.45
C LEU A 32 -15.02 5.15 -0.16
N SER A 33 -13.90 5.34 0.54
CA SER A 33 -12.78 6.13 0.03
C SER A 33 -12.09 5.44 -1.15
N MET A 34 -11.47 6.23 -2.03
CA MET A 34 -10.67 5.73 -3.16
C MET A 34 -9.28 5.27 -2.67
N THR A 35 -9.24 4.38 -1.68
CA THR A 35 -8.02 3.85 -1.08
C THR A 35 -7.93 2.34 -1.25
N GLY A 36 -6.76 1.76 -0.99
CA GLY A 36 -6.45 0.36 -1.32
C GLY A 36 -7.48 -0.64 -0.78
N ALA A 37 -7.88 -0.55 0.49
CA ALA A 37 -8.78 -1.53 1.09
C ALA A 37 -10.22 -1.48 0.52
N PRO A 38 -10.91 -0.32 0.48
CA PRO A 38 -12.21 -0.23 -0.18
C PRO A 38 -12.18 -0.57 -1.68
N ILE A 39 -11.13 -0.18 -2.41
CA ILE A 39 -10.98 -0.54 -3.84
C ILE A 39 -10.84 -2.06 -3.98
N SER A 40 -9.97 -2.71 -3.19
CA SER A 40 -9.77 -4.16 -3.25
C SER A 40 -11.06 -4.94 -2.93
N MET A 41 -11.83 -4.48 -1.95
CA MET A 41 -13.13 -5.06 -1.61
C MET A 41 -14.15 -4.88 -2.74
N MET A 42 -14.16 -3.73 -3.43
CA MET A 42 -15.01 -3.51 -4.60
C MET A 42 -14.60 -4.38 -5.79
N GLU A 43 -13.30 -4.50 -6.08
CA GLU A 43 -12.81 -5.38 -7.14
C GLU A 43 -13.17 -6.84 -6.85
N LEU A 44 -12.99 -7.30 -5.61
CA LEU A 44 -13.44 -8.63 -5.19
C LEU A 44 -14.95 -8.82 -5.39
N ALA A 45 -15.78 -7.86 -4.96
CA ALA A 45 -17.23 -7.92 -5.19
C ALA A 45 -17.58 -8.00 -6.68
N THR A 46 -16.86 -7.25 -7.53
CA THR A 46 -17.06 -7.24 -8.98
C THR A 46 -16.75 -8.61 -9.58
N GLU A 47 -15.62 -9.21 -9.20
CA GLU A 47 -15.23 -10.52 -9.69
C GLU A 47 -16.22 -11.60 -9.24
N LEU A 48 -16.62 -11.60 -7.97
CA LEU A 48 -17.63 -12.52 -7.43
C LEU A 48 -18.97 -12.44 -8.20
N LEU A 49 -19.46 -11.22 -8.45
CA LEU A 49 -20.68 -11.00 -9.25
C LEU A 49 -20.51 -11.53 -10.67
N SER A 50 -19.37 -11.27 -11.31
CA SER A 50 -19.10 -11.70 -12.68
C SER A 50 -19.04 -13.23 -12.84
N CYS A 51 -18.65 -13.93 -11.77
CA CYS A 51 -18.68 -15.37 -11.63
C CYS A 51 -20.06 -15.95 -11.23
N GLY A 52 -21.12 -15.14 -11.15
CA GLY A 52 -22.48 -15.63 -10.86
C GLY A 52 -22.81 -15.79 -9.38
N ALA A 53 -22.04 -15.18 -8.47
CA ALA A 53 -22.45 -15.04 -7.07
C ALA A 53 -23.49 -13.92 -6.91
N THR A 54 -24.24 -13.95 -5.81
CA THR A 54 -25.05 -12.82 -5.35
C THR A 54 -24.28 -12.06 -4.28
N VAL A 55 -23.97 -10.78 -4.53
CA VAL A 55 -23.18 -9.96 -3.62
C VAL A 55 -24.00 -8.82 -3.02
N SER A 56 -23.92 -8.64 -1.71
CA SER A 56 -24.42 -7.46 -1.00
C SER A 56 -23.30 -6.77 -0.22
N ALA A 57 -23.30 -5.45 -0.20
CA ALA A 57 -22.30 -4.64 0.48
C ALA A 57 -22.91 -3.92 1.69
N VAL A 58 -22.31 -4.07 2.87
CA VAL A 58 -22.62 -3.32 4.09
C VAL A 58 -21.60 -2.20 4.22
N ILE A 59 -22.06 -0.95 4.32
CA ILE A 59 -21.20 0.22 4.33
C ILE A 59 -21.27 0.93 5.68
N LEU A 60 -20.22 0.84 6.48
CA LEU A 60 -20.16 1.46 7.81
C LEU A 60 -20.01 2.99 7.77
N SER A 61 -19.48 3.52 6.68
CA SER A 61 -19.37 4.97 6.43
C SER A 61 -19.50 5.25 4.95
N LYS A 62 -20.42 6.13 4.54
CA LYS A 62 -20.57 6.54 3.13
C LYS A 62 -19.52 7.57 2.69
N LYS A 63 -18.52 7.87 3.52
CA LYS A 63 -17.45 8.83 3.17
C LYS A 63 -16.61 8.27 2.02
N GLY A 64 -16.40 9.08 0.99
CA GLY A 64 -15.51 8.78 -0.12
C GLY A 64 -16.19 8.91 -1.49
N GLY A 65 -15.59 8.28 -2.51
CA GLY A 65 -15.99 8.41 -3.91
C GLY A 65 -16.48 7.12 -4.57
N LEU A 66 -16.48 5.98 -3.88
CA LEU A 66 -16.82 4.69 -4.49
C LEU A 66 -18.33 4.43 -4.67
N THR A 67 -19.22 5.28 -4.15
CA THR A 67 -20.68 5.06 -4.23
C THR A 67 -21.16 4.90 -5.68
N SER A 68 -20.73 5.78 -6.58
CA SER A 68 -21.08 5.72 -7.99
C SER A 68 -20.53 4.46 -8.66
N GLU A 69 -19.32 4.03 -8.28
CA GLU A 69 -18.69 2.83 -8.82
C GLU A 69 -19.40 1.55 -8.36
N LEU A 70 -19.80 1.46 -7.09
CA LEU A 70 -20.60 0.33 -6.60
C LEU A 70 -21.93 0.21 -7.35
N ALA A 71 -22.62 1.33 -7.56
CA ALA A 71 -23.87 1.37 -8.32
C ALA A 71 -23.65 0.97 -9.79
N ARG A 72 -22.62 1.53 -10.43
CA ARG A 72 -22.24 1.22 -11.82
C ARG A 72 -21.97 -0.28 -12.02
N ARG A 73 -21.29 -0.91 -11.06
CA ARG A 73 -20.96 -2.34 -11.07
C ARG A 73 -22.09 -3.22 -10.54
N ARG A 74 -23.27 -2.66 -10.25
CA ARG A 74 -24.47 -3.35 -9.77
C ARG A 74 -24.24 -4.10 -8.45
N ILE A 75 -23.32 -3.61 -7.62
CA ILE A 75 -23.10 -4.14 -6.28
C ILE A 75 -24.21 -3.60 -5.37
N LYS A 76 -25.06 -4.49 -4.87
CA LYS A 76 -26.20 -4.11 -4.03
C LYS A 76 -25.70 -3.58 -2.68
N VAL A 77 -25.88 -2.28 -2.42
CA VAL A 77 -25.59 -1.68 -1.12
C VAL A 77 -26.79 -1.87 -0.19
N LEU A 78 -26.54 -2.38 1.02
CA LEU A 78 -27.52 -2.42 2.10
C LEU A 78 -27.48 -1.09 2.84
N GLU A 79 -28.61 -0.39 2.87
CA GLU A 79 -28.74 0.94 3.48
C GLU A 79 -28.63 0.91 5.00
N ASP A 80 -29.07 -0.20 5.59
CA ASP A 80 -29.02 -0.45 7.03
C ASP A 80 -27.71 -1.13 7.45
N ARG A 81 -27.29 -0.88 8.69
CA ARG A 81 -26.09 -1.46 9.34
C ARG A 81 -26.43 -2.37 10.52
N ALA A 82 -27.73 -2.57 10.80
CA ALA A 82 -28.23 -3.39 11.88
C ALA A 82 -29.11 -4.52 11.30
N ASP A 83 -30.39 -4.57 11.65
CA ASP A 83 -31.30 -5.68 11.41
C ASP A 83 -31.31 -6.28 9.99
N LEU A 84 -31.43 -5.46 8.95
CA LEU A 84 -31.48 -5.94 7.57
C LEU A 84 -30.10 -6.46 7.15
N SER A 85 -29.03 -5.76 7.54
CA SER A 85 -27.67 -6.20 7.26
C SER A 85 -27.35 -7.52 7.97
N PHE A 86 -27.77 -7.68 9.23
CA PHE A 86 -27.55 -8.88 10.03
C PHE A 86 -28.37 -10.06 9.49
N LYS A 87 -29.65 -9.85 9.16
CA LYS A 87 -30.50 -10.89 8.54
C LYS A 87 -29.95 -11.32 7.18
N THR A 88 -29.40 -10.39 6.41
CA THR A 88 -28.78 -10.71 5.11
C THR A 88 -27.48 -11.50 5.30
N ALA A 89 -26.63 -11.07 6.24
CA ALA A 89 -25.38 -11.76 6.59
C ALA A 89 -25.62 -13.16 7.15
N MET A 90 -26.62 -13.35 7.99
CA MET A 90 -26.99 -14.65 8.56
C MET A 90 -27.39 -15.66 7.48
N LYS A 91 -28.06 -15.18 6.42
CA LYS A 91 -28.43 -16.00 5.26
C LYS A 91 -27.27 -16.18 4.25
N ALA A 92 -26.18 -15.47 4.38
CA ALA A 92 -25.06 -15.56 3.46
C ALA A 92 -24.28 -16.88 3.64
N ASP A 93 -23.67 -17.36 2.57
CA ASP A 93 -22.71 -18.47 2.62
C ASP A 93 -21.39 -18.02 3.28
N LEU A 94 -21.00 -16.75 3.06
CA LEU A 94 -19.80 -16.14 3.62
C LEU A 94 -19.96 -14.62 3.77
N VAL A 95 -19.42 -14.08 4.86
CA VAL A 95 -19.27 -12.64 5.11
C VAL A 95 -17.80 -12.29 5.08
N ILE A 96 -17.40 -11.29 4.30
CA ILE A 96 -16.01 -10.83 4.18
C ILE A 96 -15.90 -9.42 4.74
N ALA A 97 -15.13 -9.22 5.80
CA ALA A 97 -14.90 -7.91 6.41
C ALA A 97 -13.53 -7.35 6.02
N GLY A 98 -13.47 -6.12 5.51
CA GLY A 98 -12.27 -5.60 4.82
C GLY A 98 -11.35 -4.68 5.62
N SER A 99 -11.53 -4.51 6.94
CA SER A 99 -10.61 -3.71 7.76
C SER A 99 -10.79 -3.89 9.27
N ALA A 100 -9.85 -3.35 10.05
CA ALA A 100 -9.94 -3.25 11.51
C ALA A 100 -11.25 -2.61 12.01
N VAL A 101 -11.69 -1.56 11.32
CA VAL A 101 -12.87 -0.77 11.69
C VAL A 101 -14.15 -1.61 11.57
N CYS A 102 -14.15 -2.65 10.72
CA CYS A 102 -15.28 -3.56 10.57
C CYS A 102 -15.59 -4.35 11.87
N ALA A 103 -14.65 -4.40 12.82
CA ALA A 103 -14.88 -4.99 14.13
C ALA A 103 -16.09 -4.42 14.87
N SER A 104 -16.38 -3.11 14.68
CA SER A 104 -17.52 -2.43 15.31
C SER A 104 -18.86 -3.01 14.88
N TRP A 105 -18.95 -3.53 13.67
CA TRP A 105 -20.13 -4.22 13.15
C TRP A 105 -20.16 -5.70 13.55
N ILE A 106 -18.99 -6.34 13.61
CA ILE A 106 -18.86 -7.77 13.95
C ILE A 106 -19.23 -8.03 15.42
N ALA A 107 -18.49 -7.46 16.37
CA ALA A 107 -18.61 -7.81 17.79
C ALA A 107 -17.90 -6.84 18.77
N SER A 108 -17.35 -5.72 18.31
CA SER A 108 -16.55 -4.85 19.19
C SER A 108 -17.44 -4.03 20.11
N ARG A 109 -17.27 -4.24 21.43
CA ARG A 109 -17.77 -3.34 22.46
C ARG A 109 -16.96 -2.05 22.43
N VAL A 110 -17.60 -0.90 22.21
CA VAL A 110 -17.02 0.37 22.65
C VAL A 110 -17.30 0.47 24.14
N LEU A 111 -16.36 0.03 24.98
CA LEU A 111 -16.37 0.42 26.38
C LEU A 111 -15.94 1.89 26.42
N SER A 112 -16.92 2.80 26.36
CA SER A 112 -16.67 4.20 26.69
C SER A 112 -16.44 4.29 28.20
N HIS A 113 -15.26 4.75 28.62
CA HIS A 113 -14.90 4.98 30.02
C HIS A 113 -15.70 6.12 30.68
N ARG A 114 -16.72 6.66 29.99
CA ARG A 114 -17.54 7.80 30.43
C ARG A 114 -19.02 7.43 30.63
N ALA A 115 -19.29 6.17 30.94
CA ALA A 115 -20.64 5.65 31.21
C ALA A 115 -20.76 5.21 32.68
N LEU A 116 -20.52 6.13 33.61
CA LEU A 116 -20.86 5.91 35.02
C LEU A 116 -22.06 6.71 35.51
N LEU A 117 -22.65 7.60 34.70
CA LEU A 117 -23.91 8.25 35.03
C LEU A 117 -24.65 8.64 33.74
N LYS A 118 -25.78 7.96 33.51
CA LYS A 118 -26.99 8.32 32.73
C LYS A 118 -27.37 7.20 31.75
N CYS A 119 -28.43 6.50 32.13
CA CYS A 119 -29.32 5.70 31.30
C CYS A 119 -28.63 4.83 30.25
N ASP A 120 -28.37 3.59 30.63
CA ASP A 120 -27.92 2.50 29.76
C ASP A 120 -28.83 2.34 28.53
N VAL A 121 -28.46 2.99 27.43
CA VAL A 121 -28.68 2.40 26.11
C VAL A 121 -27.50 1.46 25.89
N LEU A 122 -27.66 0.22 26.34
CA LEU A 122 -26.86 -0.92 25.91
C LEU A 122 -27.01 -1.02 24.39
N VAL A 123 -26.14 -0.36 23.61
CA VAL A 123 -26.03 -0.63 22.17
C VAL A 123 -25.25 -1.93 22.00
N SER A 124 -25.91 -3.05 22.30
CA SER A 124 -25.51 -4.42 21.99
C SER A 124 -25.90 -4.82 20.56
N ASP A 125 -25.96 -3.85 19.64
CA ASP A 125 -26.41 -4.06 18.27
C ASP A 125 -25.25 -4.40 17.35
N GLN A 126 -24.58 -5.51 17.64
CA GLN A 126 -23.55 -6.09 16.77
C GLN A 126 -24.00 -7.44 16.22
N TYR A 127 -23.46 -7.80 15.06
CA TYR A 127 -23.87 -8.99 14.31
C TYR A 127 -23.78 -10.27 15.14
N ILE A 128 -22.66 -10.51 15.83
CA ILE A 128 -22.47 -11.72 16.65
C ILE A 128 -23.34 -11.69 17.92
N ALA A 129 -23.74 -10.53 18.42
CA ALA A 129 -24.66 -10.45 19.55
C ALA A 129 -26.06 -10.94 19.15
N HIS A 130 -26.52 -10.58 17.95
CA HIS A 130 -27.80 -11.00 17.40
C HIS A 130 -27.78 -12.45 16.89
N PHE A 131 -26.64 -12.86 16.31
CA PHE A 131 -26.44 -14.19 15.73
C PHE A 131 -25.13 -14.79 16.27
N PRO A 132 -25.13 -15.38 17.48
CA PRO A 132 -23.90 -15.91 18.11
C PRO A 132 -23.11 -16.91 17.26
N ALA A 133 -23.80 -17.73 16.46
CA ALA A 133 -23.18 -18.66 15.52
C ALA A 133 -22.62 -17.98 14.25
N GLY A 134 -23.05 -16.75 13.95
CA GLY A 134 -22.73 -16.00 12.73
C GLY A 134 -21.24 -15.71 12.56
N GLY A 135 -20.46 -15.68 13.65
CA GLY A 135 -19.00 -15.58 13.59
C GLY A 135 -18.35 -16.68 12.72
N SER A 136 -18.96 -17.87 12.65
CA SER A 136 -18.51 -18.99 11.81
C SER A 136 -18.70 -18.78 10.30
N GLN A 137 -19.35 -17.70 9.87
CA GLN A 137 -19.48 -17.28 8.47
C GLN A 137 -18.52 -16.14 8.10
N ILE A 138 -17.79 -15.58 9.07
CA ILE A 138 -16.99 -14.36 8.85
C ILE A 138 -15.55 -14.73 8.49
N ALA A 139 -15.14 -14.35 7.29
CA ALA A 139 -13.74 -14.21 6.91
C ALA A 139 -13.34 -12.74 7.11
N TRP A 140 -12.35 -12.49 7.99
CA TRP A 140 -11.87 -11.13 8.24
C TRP A 140 -10.56 -10.90 7.48
N TRP A 141 -10.62 -10.07 6.43
CA TRP A 141 -9.48 -9.72 5.62
C TRP A 141 -8.74 -8.52 6.20
N ILE A 142 -7.58 -8.80 6.78
CA ILE A 142 -6.78 -7.86 7.54
C ILE A 142 -5.80 -7.16 6.60
N MET A 143 -6.20 -5.99 6.11
CA MET A 143 -5.41 -5.15 5.21
C MET A 143 -4.64 -4.02 5.94
N GLU A 144 -4.42 -4.17 7.25
CA GLU A 144 -3.73 -3.20 8.10
C GLU A 144 -2.76 -3.94 9.02
N ASN A 145 -1.61 -3.33 9.30
CA ASN A 145 -0.54 -3.95 10.11
C ASN A 145 -0.30 -3.25 11.44
N ARG A 146 -0.87 -2.06 11.63
CA ARG A 146 -0.84 -1.36 12.92
C ARG A 146 -1.68 -2.11 13.95
N ARG A 147 -0.99 -2.83 14.84
CA ARG A 147 -1.56 -3.61 15.95
C ARG A 147 -2.54 -2.79 16.78
N GLU A 148 -2.21 -1.52 17.04
CA GLU A 148 -2.96 -0.62 17.92
C GLU A 148 -4.39 -0.38 17.43
N TYR A 149 -4.63 -0.54 16.12
CA TYR A 149 -5.97 -0.40 15.54
C TYR A 149 -6.90 -1.55 15.95
N PHE A 150 -6.33 -2.64 16.46
CA PHE A 150 -7.03 -3.84 16.84
C PHE A 150 -7.04 -4.08 18.36
N ASP A 151 -6.40 -3.25 19.19
CA ASP A 151 -6.37 -3.45 20.64
C ASP A 151 -7.77 -3.56 21.27
N ARG A 152 -8.73 -2.78 20.75
CA ARG A 152 -10.13 -2.82 21.20
C ARG A 152 -10.92 -4.02 20.67
N SER A 153 -10.47 -4.62 19.58
CA SER A 153 -11.15 -5.69 18.86
C SER A 153 -10.39 -7.02 18.85
N LYS A 154 -9.26 -7.13 19.55
CA LYS A 154 -8.42 -8.34 19.59
C LYS A 154 -9.19 -9.57 20.08
N LEU A 155 -10.15 -9.38 20.99
CA LEU A 155 -11.05 -10.44 21.46
C LEU A 155 -12.04 -10.94 20.40
N VAL A 156 -12.20 -10.25 19.27
CA VAL A 156 -13.03 -10.69 18.15
C VAL A 156 -12.27 -11.65 17.23
N LEU A 157 -10.93 -11.62 17.24
CA LEU A 157 -10.08 -12.44 16.36
C LEU A 157 -10.36 -13.94 16.48
N HIS A 158 -10.62 -14.45 17.70
CA HIS A 158 -10.97 -15.87 17.92
C HIS A 158 -12.45 -16.20 17.65
N ARG A 159 -13.29 -15.22 17.29
CA ARG A 159 -14.72 -15.42 17.07
C ARG A 159 -15.08 -15.60 15.60
N VAL A 160 -14.24 -15.13 14.70
CA VAL A 160 -14.45 -15.23 13.25
C VAL A 160 -13.95 -16.58 12.72
N LYS A 161 -14.53 -17.05 11.62
CA LYS A 161 -14.20 -18.32 10.98
C LYS A 161 -12.72 -18.40 10.61
N MET A 162 -12.23 -17.33 9.99
CA MET A 162 -10.91 -17.28 9.36
C MET A 162 -10.40 -15.85 9.32
N LEU A 163 -9.11 -15.67 9.64
CA LEU A 163 -8.38 -14.45 9.33
C LEU A 163 -7.70 -14.62 7.97
N ILE A 164 -7.70 -13.57 7.17
CA ILE A 164 -7.01 -13.53 5.88
C ILE A 164 -5.95 -12.43 5.95
N PHE A 165 -4.71 -12.80 5.64
CA PHE A 165 -3.56 -11.91 5.59
C PHE A 165 -3.04 -11.76 4.16
N LEU A 166 -2.33 -10.66 3.91
CA LEU A 166 -1.76 -10.29 2.61
C LEU A 166 -0.42 -10.99 2.33
N SER A 167 0.29 -11.45 3.36
CA SER A 167 1.60 -12.08 3.21
C SER A 167 1.94 -13.02 4.37
N GLU A 168 2.90 -13.91 4.14
CA GLU A 168 3.45 -14.78 5.19
C GLU A 168 4.04 -13.97 6.35
N LEU A 169 4.72 -12.86 6.05
CA LEU A 169 5.37 -12.03 7.07
C LEU A 169 4.32 -11.37 7.98
N GLN A 170 3.25 -10.83 7.40
CA GLN A 170 2.10 -10.33 8.18
C GLN A 170 1.53 -11.47 9.03
N SER A 171 1.27 -12.64 8.44
CA SER A 171 0.72 -13.77 9.18
C SER A 171 1.59 -14.19 10.36
N LYS A 172 2.92 -14.23 10.19
CA LYS A 172 3.86 -14.56 11.27
C LYS A 172 3.79 -13.55 12.41
N GLN A 173 3.86 -12.26 12.11
CA GLN A 173 3.75 -11.18 13.11
C GLN A 173 2.43 -11.27 13.90
N TRP A 174 1.32 -11.50 13.20
CA TRP A 174 -0.01 -11.59 13.80
C TRP A 174 -0.18 -12.84 14.65
N LEU A 175 0.39 -13.98 14.24
CA LEU A 175 0.37 -15.21 15.03
C LEU A 175 1.22 -15.08 16.31
N THR A 176 2.41 -14.46 16.22
CA THR A 176 3.21 -14.12 17.40
C THR A 176 2.42 -13.21 18.35
N TRP A 177 1.78 -12.17 17.81
CA TRP A 177 0.96 -11.29 18.62
C TRP A 177 -0.22 -12.03 19.30
N CYS A 178 -0.90 -12.91 18.57
CA CYS A 178 -1.96 -13.74 19.16
C CYS A 178 -1.44 -14.63 20.29
N GLN A 179 -0.22 -15.18 20.18
CA GLN A 179 0.40 -15.96 21.25
C GLN A 179 0.70 -15.09 22.49
N GLU A 180 1.25 -13.88 22.31
CA GLU A 180 1.52 -12.93 23.39
C GLU A 180 0.25 -12.54 24.17
N GLU A 181 -0.85 -12.33 23.45
CA GLU A 181 -2.15 -11.96 24.03
C GLU A 181 -3.01 -13.16 24.46
N ASN A 182 -2.48 -14.37 24.34
CA ASN A 182 -3.17 -15.63 24.64
C ASN A 182 -4.50 -15.81 23.87
N ILE A 183 -4.52 -15.37 22.61
CA ILE A 183 -5.65 -15.46 21.68
C ILE A 183 -5.49 -16.72 20.83
N LYS A 184 -6.40 -17.69 21.01
CA LYS A 184 -6.45 -18.91 20.20
C LYS A 184 -7.37 -18.71 18.99
N LEU A 185 -6.79 -18.64 17.79
CA LEU A 185 -7.56 -18.54 16.54
C LEU A 185 -8.34 -19.84 16.27
N ARG A 186 -9.50 -19.74 15.61
CA ARG A 186 -10.34 -20.92 15.26
C ARG A 186 -9.76 -21.79 14.17
N SER A 187 -9.01 -21.19 13.26
CA SER A 187 -8.42 -21.84 12.10
C SER A 187 -7.08 -21.20 11.77
N GLN A 188 -6.25 -21.90 10.99
CA GLN A 188 -5.05 -21.29 10.44
C GLN A 188 -5.45 -20.15 9.50
N PRO A 189 -4.76 -18.99 9.57
CA PRO A 189 -5.02 -17.88 8.67
C PRO A 189 -4.77 -18.28 7.21
N ALA A 190 -5.58 -17.73 6.30
CA ALA A 190 -5.34 -17.84 4.87
C ALA A 190 -4.48 -16.68 4.37
N LEU A 191 -3.74 -16.92 3.28
CA LEU A 191 -2.94 -15.91 2.60
C LEU A 191 -3.59 -15.55 1.27
N VAL A 192 -4.05 -14.30 1.16
CA VAL A 192 -4.62 -13.75 -0.06
C VAL A 192 -3.97 -12.38 -0.29
N PRO A 193 -2.90 -12.32 -1.11
CA PRO A 193 -2.27 -11.05 -1.45
C PRO A 193 -3.22 -10.18 -2.29
N LEU A 194 -2.99 -8.88 -2.27
CA LEU A 194 -3.65 -7.97 -3.20
C LEU A 194 -3.05 -8.14 -4.60
N ALA A 195 -3.90 -8.11 -5.63
CA ALA A 195 -3.49 -8.16 -7.02
C ALA A 195 -3.53 -6.77 -7.65
N VAL A 196 -2.74 -6.57 -8.71
CA VAL A 196 -2.87 -5.40 -9.56
C VAL A 196 -4.13 -5.54 -10.41
N ASN A 197 -4.87 -4.45 -10.57
CA ASN A 197 -6.04 -4.46 -11.43
C ASN A 197 -5.61 -4.61 -12.91
N ASP A 198 -6.11 -5.66 -13.55
CA ASP A 198 -5.71 -6.02 -14.92
C ASP A 198 -6.10 -4.97 -15.97
N GLU A 199 -7.19 -4.23 -15.75
CA GLU A 199 -7.60 -3.15 -16.64
C GLU A 199 -6.58 -2.01 -16.63
N LEU A 200 -6.13 -1.63 -15.44
CA LEU A 200 -5.11 -0.62 -15.24
C LEU A 200 -3.75 -1.06 -15.81
N ALA A 201 -3.36 -2.32 -15.57
CA ALA A 201 -2.15 -2.91 -16.15
C ALA A 201 -2.22 -2.89 -17.69
N PHE A 202 -3.36 -3.30 -18.25
CA PHE A 202 -3.58 -3.32 -19.70
C PHE A 202 -3.47 -1.92 -20.32
N VAL A 203 -4.04 -0.90 -19.69
CA VAL A 203 -3.91 0.50 -20.16
C VAL A 203 -2.46 0.97 -20.08
N ALA A 204 -1.74 0.61 -19.01
CA ALA A 204 -0.33 0.96 -18.81
C ALA A 204 0.63 0.22 -19.76
N GLY A 205 0.12 -0.68 -20.62
CA GLY A 205 0.96 -1.51 -21.49
C GLY A 205 1.72 -2.59 -20.73
N ILE A 206 1.27 -2.94 -19.53
CA ILE A 206 1.82 -4.03 -18.72
C ILE A 206 1.09 -5.32 -19.11
N PRO A 207 1.80 -6.41 -19.47
CA PRO A 207 1.17 -7.71 -19.72
C PRO A 207 0.35 -8.19 -18.51
N CYS A 208 -0.87 -8.64 -18.76
CA CYS A 208 -1.86 -9.03 -17.78
C CYS A 208 -2.83 -10.10 -18.33
N SER A 209 -3.85 -10.49 -17.55
CA SER A 209 -4.81 -11.53 -17.98
C SER A 209 -5.68 -11.14 -19.19
N LEU A 210 -5.69 -9.86 -19.57
CA LEU A 210 -6.52 -9.33 -20.66
C LEU A 210 -5.86 -9.40 -22.03
N ASN A 211 -4.61 -9.87 -22.07
CA ASN A 211 -3.89 -10.05 -23.31
C ASN A 211 -4.55 -11.12 -24.18
N THR A 212 -4.68 -10.82 -25.47
CA THR A 212 -5.18 -11.72 -26.51
C THR A 212 -4.08 -11.91 -27.55
N PRO A 213 -4.20 -12.88 -28.49
CA PRO A 213 -3.25 -12.99 -29.60
C PRO A 213 -3.09 -11.69 -30.40
N SER A 214 -4.13 -10.86 -30.46
CA SER A 214 -4.08 -9.55 -31.13
C SER A 214 -3.39 -8.45 -30.30
N SER A 215 -3.27 -8.63 -28.98
CA SER A 215 -2.52 -7.80 -28.03
C SER A 215 -1.41 -8.62 -27.35
N SER A 216 -0.47 -9.12 -28.16
CA SER A 216 0.68 -9.89 -27.68
C SER A 216 1.56 -9.08 -26.72
N PRO A 217 2.42 -9.72 -25.91
CA PRO A 217 3.36 -9.03 -25.01
C PRO A 217 4.23 -7.97 -25.71
N GLU A 218 4.63 -8.22 -26.95
CA GLU A 218 5.44 -7.29 -27.76
C GLU A 218 4.65 -6.03 -28.10
N LYS A 219 3.38 -6.18 -28.51
CA LYS A 219 2.49 -5.04 -28.76
C LYS A 219 2.17 -4.27 -27.49
N MET A 220 2.13 -4.94 -26.34
CA MET A 220 1.96 -4.27 -25.05
C MET A 220 3.18 -3.43 -24.69
N LEU A 221 4.38 -3.96 -24.95
CA LEU A 221 5.62 -3.23 -24.73
C LEU A 221 5.71 -2.00 -25.64
N GLU A 222 5.35 -2.12 -26.92
CA GLU A 222 5.26 -1.00 -27.85
C GLU A 222 4.24 0.04 -27.36
N LYS A 223 3.04 -0.40 -26.94
CA LYS A 223 2.03 0.47 -26.35
C LYS A 223 2.53 1.19 -25.10
N ARG A 224 3.26 0.48 -24.23
CA ARG A 224 3.86 1.06 -23.03
C ARG A 224 4.90 2.11 -23.41
N GLN A 225 5.74 1.84 -24.40
CA GLN A 225 6.76 2.78 -24.85
C GLN A 225 6.14 4.06 -25.40
N LEU A 226 5.14 3.95 -26.29
CA LEU A 226 4.43 5.12 -26.83
C LEU A 226 3.76 5.96 -25.72
N LEU A 227 3.12 5.29 -24.74
CA LEU A 227 2.51 5.99 -23.61
C LEU A 227 3.57 6.63 -22.71
N ARG A 228 4.67 5.93 -22.46
CA ARG A 228 5.81 6.42 -21.69
C ARG A 228 6.38 7.69 -22.31
N ASP A 229 6.67 7.68 -23.61
CA ASP A 229 7.27 8.82 -24.31
C ASP A 229 6.35 10.04 -24.27
N ALA A 230 5.06 9.84 -24.53
CA ALA A 230 4.06 10.90 -24.46
C ALA A 230 3.96 11.53 -23.06
N VAL A 231 3.90 10.69 -22.01
CA VAL A 231 3.74 11.15 -20.63
C VAL A 231 5.02 11.81 -20.11
N ARG A 232 6.19 11.27 -20.43
CA ARG A 232 7.48 11.85 -20.03
C ARG A 232 7.70 13.21 -20.70
N LYS A 233 7.33 13.34 -21.97
CA LYS A 233 7.31 14.64 -22.66
C LYS A 233 6.35 15.63 -22.02
N GLU A 234 5.15 15.21 -21.63
CA GLU A 234 4.17 16.05 -20.89
C GLU A 234 4.73 16.51 -19.53
N MET A 235 5.54 15.68 -18.88
CA MET A 235 6.22 16.01 -17.61
C MET A 235 7.48 16.87 -17.76
N GLY A 236 7.93 17.15 -18.98
CA GLY A 236 9.19 17.85 -19.23
C GLY A 236 10.45 17.03 -18.90
N LEU A 237 10.34 15.70 -18.93
CA LEU A 237 11.45 14.78 -18.72
C LEU A 237 12.19 14.52 -20.03
N LYS A 238 13.51 14.37 -19.93
CA LYS A 238 14.34 13.88 -21.04
C LYS A 238 14.24 12.36 -21.15
N ASP A 239 14.59 11.81 -22.31
CA ASP A 239 14.55 10.36 -22.53
C ASP A 239 15.47 9.59 -21.58
N ASN A 240 16.59 10.21 -21.19
CA ASN A 240 17.63 9.58 -20.38
C ASN A 240 17.43 9.78 -18.87
N ASP A 241 16.50 10.65 -18.46
CA ASP A 241 16.22 10.90 -17.04
C ASP A 241 15.75 9.61 -16.35
N MET A 242 16.24 9.33 -15.15
CA MET A 242 15.71 8.23 -14.35
C MET A 242 14.55 8.72 -13.50
N LEU A 243 13.34 8.22 -13.76
CA LEU A 243 12.13 8.61 -13.03
C LEU A 243 11.78 7.58 -11.95
N VAL A 244 12.00 7.98 -10.70
CA VAL A 244 11.62 7.23 -9.50
C VAL A 244 10.33 7.80 -8.93
N MET A 245 9.33 6.96 -8.70
CA MET A 245 8.01 7.41 -8.22
C MET A 245 7.64 6.82 -6.86
N SER A 246 7.01 7.63 -6.01
CA SER A 246 6.24 7.17 -4.85
C SER A 246 4.81 7.70 -4.93
N LEU A 247 3.87 6.84 -5.32
CA LEU A 247 2.44 7.18 -5.43
C LEU A 247 1.67 6.62 -4.23
N SER A 248 1.71 7.34 -3.12
CA SER A 248 0.94 6.98 -1.93
C SER A 248 0.52 8.22 -1.13
N SER A 249 -0.34 8.05 -0.14
CA SER A 249 -0.60 9.10 0.84
C SER A 249 0.71 9.49 1.55
N ILE A 250 0.94 10.79 1.73
CA ILE A 250 2.17 11.34 2.31
C ILE A 250 2.09 11.29 3.84
N ASN A 251 2.71 10.25 4.41
CA ASN A 251 2.68 9.93 5.84
C ASN A 251 4.05 9.36 6.27
N ALA A 252 4.50 9.60 7.51
CA ALA A 252 5.82 9.16 7.98
C ALA A 252 6.10 7.67 7.74
N GLY A 253 5.15 6.79 8.07
CA GLY A 253 5.24 5.35 7.83
C GLY A 253 5.12 4.94 6.35
N LYS A 254 5.19 5.86 5.39
CA LYS A 254 5.29 5.58 3.95
C LYS A 254 6.67 5.97 3.39
N GLY A 255 7.51 6.59 4.20
CA GLY A 255 8.94 6.76 4.02
C GLY A 255 9.38 7.61 2.82
N GLN A 256 8.52 8.51 2.35
CA GLN A 256 8.87 9.45 1.28
C GLN A 256 10.12 10.28 1.64
N LEU A 257 10.31 10.62 2.91
CA LEU A 257 11.52 11.31 3.37
C LEU A 257 12.78 10.46 3.16
N PHE A 258 12.76 9.16 3.49
CA PHE A 258 13.90 8.27 3.23
C PHE A 258 14.23 8.17 1.74
N LEU A 259 13.21 8.17 0.87
CA LEU A 259 13.43 8.22 -0.58
C LEU A 259 14.14 9.52 -1.00
N LEU A 260 13.73 10.65 -0.43
CA LEU A 260 14.34 11.95 -0.71
C LEU A 260 15.77 12.06 -0.16
N GLU A 261 16.04 11.53 1.03
CA GLU A 261 17.39 11.44 1.60
C GLU A 261 18.30 10.57 0.74
N ALA A 262 17.81 9.42 0.26
CA ALA A 262 18.55 8.57 -0.67
C ALA A 262 18.83 9.27 -2.00
N ALA A 263 17.84 10.00 -2.55
CA ALA A 263 18.00 10.78 -3.76
C ALA A 263 19.01 11.92 -3.59
N HIS A 264 19.01 12.58 -2.42
CA HIS A 264 19.99 13.61 -2.07
C HIS A 264 21.42 13.08 -2.15
N LEU A 265 21.67 11.93 -1.49
CA LEU A 265 22.99 11.30 -1.48
C LEU A 265 23.46 10.95 -2.90
N PHE A 266 22.56 10.55 -3.78
CA PHE A 266 22.89 10.25 -5.18
C PHE A 266 23.23 11.51 -5.98
N ILE A 267 22.39 12.55 -5.87
CA ILE A 267 22.57 13.83 -6.58
C ILE A 267 23.84 14.55 -6.13
N ASP A 268 24.22 14.43 -4.85
CA ASP A 268 25.43 15.07 -4.32
C ASP A 268 26.71 14.29 -4.65
N GLN A 269 26.65 12.96 -4.79
CA GLN A 269 27.80 12.13 -5.18
C GLN A 269 28.17 12.28 -6.67
N TYR A 270 27.21 12.69 -7.52
CA TYR A 270 27.42 12.99 -8.93
C TYR A 270 27.09 14.45 -9.20
N PRO A 271 28.02 15.39 -8.93
CA PRO A 271 27.78 16.78 -9.27
C PRO A 271 27.52 16.89 -10.77
N LEU A 272 26.30 17.31 -11.13
CA LEU A 272 26.01 17.93 -12.43
C LEU A 272 27.08 19.00 -12.62
N GLN A 273 27.97 18.82 -13.60
CA GLN A 273 29.06 19.77 -13.86
C GLN A 273 28.50 21.00 -14.59
N THR A 274 27.68 21.78 -13.90
CA THR A 274 27.42 23.16 -14.27
C THR A 274 28.32 24.04 -13.42
N GLY A 275 29.36 24.57 -14.06
CA GLY A 275 30.43 25.32 -13.41
C GLY A 275 29.93 26.51 -12.60
N SER A 276 30.28 26.52 -11.32
CA SER A 276 30.77 27.70 -10.61
C SER A 276 31.31 27.22 -9.26
N GLU A 277 32.63 27.30 -9.11
CA GLU A 277 33.30 27.11 -7.83
C GLU A 277 32.82 28.17 -6.83
N VAL A 278 32.12 27.74 -5.79
CA VAL A 278 32.09 28.50 -4.52
C VAL A 278 32.33 27.52 -3.39
N ASN A 279 33.57 27.52 -2.92
CA ASN A 279 33.97 26.92 -1.64
C ASN A 279 33.17 27.56 -0.50
N LYS A 280 32.31 26.78 0.15
CA LYS A 280 31.96 26.98 1.56
C LYS A 280 31.91 25.64 2.27
N THR A 281 32.97 25.34 3.00
CA THR A 281 32.97 24.40 4.11
C THR A 281 31.88 24.82 5.10
N LEU A 282 30.83 24.00 5.21
CA LEU A 282 29.82 24.12 6.25
C LEU A 282 30.19 23.17 7.39
N ASP A 283 30.62 23.77 8.48
CA ASP A 283 30.82 23.14 9.78
C ASP A 283 29.43 22.79 10.34
N ILE A 284 29.03 21.52 10.23
CA ILE A 284 27.76 21.02 10.76
C ILE A 284 27.90 20.98 12.29
N ARG A 285 27.53 22.06 12.96
CA ARG A 285 27.19 22.00 14.38
C ARG A 285 25.94 21.14 14.53
N HIS A 286 26.11 19.99 15.16
CA HIS A 286 25.05 19.15 15.69
C HIS A 286 24.30 19.91 16.80
N ASP A 287 23.34 20.75 16.41
CA ASP A 287 22.30 21.16 17.35
C ASP A 287 21.30 20.00 17.47
N HIS A 288 21.42 19.33 18.62
CA HIS A 288 20.50 18.33 19.11
C HIS A 288 19.06 18.89 19.17
N SER A 289 18.27 18.65 18.13
CA SER A 289 16.81 18.66 18.28
C SER A 289 16.40 17.34 18.94
N THR A 290 16.04 17.45 20.20
CA THR A 290 15.44 16.40 21.04
C THR A 290 14.20 15.78 20.37
N LEU A 291 14.05 14.45 20.56
CA LEU A 291 12.91 13.58 20.20
C LEU A 291 13.06 12.66 18.98
N GLY A 292 14.19 11.97 18.87
CA GLY A 292 14.20 10.57 18.45
C GLY A 292 13.88 9.67 19.64
N VAL A 293 12.65 9.18 19.76
CA VAL A 293 12.31 8.17 20.76
C VAL A 293 13.11 6.90 20.45
N LYS A 294 13.88 6.46 21.46
CA LYS A 294 14.78 5.30 21.51
C LYS A 294 14.24 4.07 20.75
N HIS A 295 14.93 3.66 19.69
CA HIS A 295 15.02 2.25 19.33
C HIS A 295 16.49 1.90 19.13
N HIS A 296 17.02 1.16 20.11
CA HIS A 296 18.37 0.62 20.11
C HIS A 296 18.56 -0.37 18.96
N LEU A 297 19.45 -0.04 18.02
CA LEU A 297 20.10 -1.02 17.16
C LEU A 297 21.00 -1.89 18.05
N ARG A 298 20.46 -3.01 18.54
CA ARG A 298 21.31 -4.12 19.02
C ARG A 298 21.87 -4.83 17.79
N GLY A 299 23.10 -4.47 17.43
CA GLY A 299 23.86 -5.15 16.40
C GLY A 299 24.07 -6.62 16.74
N LEU A 300 23.72 -7.50 15.79
CA LEU A 300 24.22 -8.86 15.73
C LEU A 300 25.67 -8.81 15.24
N VAL A 301 26.59 -8.64 16.17
CA VAL A 301 28.01 -8.90 15.98
C VAL A 301 28.19 -10.42 16.09
N LEU A 302 28.46 -11.06 14.94
CA LEU A 302 29.02 -12.42 14.91
C LEU A 302 30.45 -12.35 15.47
N LYS A 303 30.64 -12.99 16.63
CA LYS A 303 31.92 -13.23 17.27
C LYS A 303 32.83 -14.05 16.33
N SER A 304 34.05 -13.55 16.08
CA SER A 304 35.21 -14.40 15.88
C SER A 304 36.30 -14.01 16.90
N SER A 305 36.97 -15.03 17.40
CA SER A 305 37.78 -15.10 18.61
C SER A 305 39.09 -14.32 18.62
N ASN A 306 39.52 -14.02 19.84
CA ASN A 306 40.69 -13.27 20.30
C ASN A 306 42.06 -13.69 19.71
N GLY A 307 42.90 -12.67 19.53
CA GLY A 307 44.36 -12.76 19.51
C GLY A 307 44.94 -11.35 19.56
N ASP A 308 45.50 -10.96 20.70
CA ASP A 308 46.21 -9.70 20.94
C ASP A 308 47.30 -9.45 19.88
N LEU A 309 47.52 -8.18 19.51
CA LEU A 309 48.84 -7.53 19.39
C LEU A 309 48.70 -6.11 18.81
N SER A 310 49.71 -5.30 19.10
CA SER A 310 49.67 -3.86 19.31
C SER A 310 49.60 -2.96 18.06
N SER A 311 49.29 -1.70 18.35
CA SER A 311 49.47 -0.53 17.48
C SER A 311 50.88 -0.44 16.89
N ARG A 312 51.00 -0.48 15.56
CA ARG A 312 51.74 0.47 14.71
C ARG A 312 51.82 -0.08 13.28
N ASP A 313 51.83 0.87 12.35
CA ASP A 313 52.17 0.70 10.93
C ASP A 313 51.18 -0.07 10.05
N LEU A 314 50.42 0.68 9.24
CA LEU A 314 50.40 0.44 7.79
C LEU A 314 49.88 1.70 7.06
N ARG A 315 50.79 2.66 6.87
CA ARG A 315 50.77 3.45 5.63
C ARG A 315 51.12 2.47 4.51
N THR A 316 50.17 2.16 3.65
CA THR A 316 50.28 1.92 2.19
C THR A 316 49.32 0.85 1.69
N ARG A 317 48.68 1.18 0.56
CA ARG A 317 48.08 0.28 -0.45
C ARG A 317 46.87 -0.54 -0.03
N ASN A 318 45.69 -0.12 -0.52
CA ASN A 318 45.09 -0.87 -1.63
C ASN A 318 44.09 -0.05 -2.44
N SER A 319 44.59 0.35 -3.60
CA SER A 319 43.88 0.92 -4.74
C SER A 319 43.09 -0.16 -5.48
N HIS A 320 41.85 -0.46 -5.11
CA HIS A 320 40.93 -1.19 -6.00
C HIS A 320 39.66 -0.37 -6.25
N ARG A 321 39.85 0.64 -7.12
CA ARG A 321 38.81 1.24 -7.96
C ARG A 321 38.04 0.12 -8.66
N ARG A 322 36.78 -0.11 -8.28
CA ARG A 322 35.78 -0.68 -9.19
C ARG A 322 35.47 0.38 -10.24
N LYS A 323 36.23 0.34 -11.33
CA LYS A 323 35.99 1.11 -12.54
C LYS A 323 34.82 0.42 -13.26
N MET A 324 33.58 0.82 -12.96
CA MET A 324 32.48 0.59 -13.91
C MET A 324 32.74 1.48 -15.10
N LEU A 325 33.05 0.86 -16.23
CA LEU A 325 33.26 1.50 -17.52
C LEU A 325 31.92 2.10 -17.98
N PHE A 326 31.74 3.40 -17.82
CA PHE A 326 30.87 4.17 -18.71
C PHE A 326 31.75 4.67 -19.84
N ASP A 327 31.54 4.09 -21.03
CA ASP A 327 32.17 4.54 -22.25
C ASP A 327 31.56 5.90 -22.60
N SER A 328 32.34 6.97 -22.40
CA SER A 328 31.93 8.34 -22.59
C SER A 328 32.02 8.71 -24.08
N GLN A 329 30.98 8.38 -24.83
CA GLN A 329 30.69 9.03 -26.11
C GLN A 329 29.34 9.73 -26.03
N GLY A 330 29.36 11.04 -25.82
CA GLY A 330 28.23 11.94 -26.10
C GLY A 330 26.91 11.67 -25.38
N THR A 331 26.89 10.94 -24.26
CA THR A 331 25.67 10.68 -23.50
C THR A 331 25.17 11.97 -22.84
N GLU A 332 24.05 12.48 -23.35
CA GLU A 332 23.22 13.46 -22.67
C GLU A 332 23.10 13.13 -21.17
N GLU A 333 23.32 14.12 -20.32
CA GLU A 333 23.40 13.97 -18.87
C GLU A 333 22.12 13.31 -18.29
N GLN A 334 22.27 12.10 -17.75
CA GLN A 334 21.20 11.36 -17.10
C GLN A 334 20.92 11.97 -15.72
N ALA A 335 19.75 12.60 -15.54
CA ALA A 335 19.36 13.16 -14.25
C ALA A 335 18.39 12.23 -13.49
N LEU A 336 18.52 12.19 -12.16
CA LEU A 336 17.54 11.54 -11.29
C LEU A 336 16.34 12.48 -11.08
N LYS A 337 15.12 11.99 -11.34
CA LYS A 337 13.87 12.70 -11.08
C LYS A 337 13.00 11.89 -10.13
N VAL A 338 12.50 12.53 -9.08
CA VAL A 338 11.68 11.88 -8.04
C VAL A 338 10.27 12.44 -8.06
N LEU A 339 9.27 11.64 -8.42
CA LEU A 339 7.86 12.04 -8.35
C LEU A 339 7.24 11.60 -7.02
N ILE A 340 6.77 12.56 -6.23
CA ILE A 340 5.94 12.29 -5.05
C ILE A 340 4.49 12.61 -5.37
N GLY A 341 3.66 11.57 -5.35
CA GLY A 341 2.27 11.65 -5.79
C GLY A 341 1.26 12.05 -4.72
N SER A 342 0.06 12.43 -5.19
CA SER A 342 -1.16 12.66 -4.40
C SER A 342 -1.06 13.73 -3.30
N VAL A 343 -0.41 14.87 -3.55
CA VAL A 343 -0.26 15.95 -2.54
C VAL A 343 -1.61 16.48 -2.03
N GLY A 344 -2.63 16.49 -2.90
CA GLY A 344 -4.00 16.91 -2.55
C GLY A 344 -4.84 15.82 -1.86
N SER A 345 -4.27 14.65 -1.53
CA SER A 345 -5.02 13.59 -0.86
C SER A 345 -5.41 13.96 0.56
N LYS A 346 -6.68 13.74 0.91
CA LYS A 346 -7.22 13.90 2.28
C LYS A 346 -6.58 12.94 3.29
N SER A 347 -5.89 11.89 2.82
CA SER A 347 -5.21 10.91 3.66
C SER A 347 -3.80 11.34 4.09
N ASN A 348 -3.30 12.48 3.60
CA ASN A 348 -1.97 12.99 3.90
C ASN A 348 -1.89 13.55 5.34
N LYS A 349 -0.74 13.39 6.00
CA LYS A 349 -0.44 14.08 7.26
C LYS A 349 0.22 15.42 6.97
N ILE A 350 -0.52 16.51 7.18
CA ILE A 350 -0.08 17.89 6.89
C ILE A 350 1.26 18.23 7.57
N SER A 351 1.46 17.80 8.83
CA SER A 351 2.72 18.01 9.54
C SER A 351 3.91 17.37 8.82
N TYR A 352 3.74 16.16 8.33
CA TYR A 352 4.77 15.43 7.60
C TYR A 352 5.02 16.01 6.20
N VAL A 353 3.98 16.49 5.52
CA VAL A 353 4.15 17.24 4.27
C VAL A 353 4.99 18.50 4.50
N LYS A 354 4.70 19.27 5.56
CA LYS A 354 5.49 20.46 5.93
C LYS A 354 6.95 20.12 6.22
N GLU A 355 7.20 18.99 6.87
CA GLU A 355 8.55 18.50 7.15
C GLU A 355 9.33 18.17 5.87
N ILE A 356 8.70 17.46 4.92
CA ILE A 356 9.30 17.20 3.61
C ILE A 356 9.61 18.52 2.87
N LEU A 357 8.68 19.47 2.87
CA LEU A 357 8.90 20.77 2.22
C LEU A 357 10.04 21.55 2.88
N ARG A 358 10.15 21.51 4.22
CA ARG A 358 11.27 22.12 4.95
C ARG A 358 12.60 21.47 4.56
N PHE A 359 12.65 20.13 4.48
CA PHE A 359 13.83 19.40 4.04
C PHE A 359 14.26 19.81 2.62
N LEU A 360 13.32 19.86 1.67
CA LEU A 360 13.60 20.27 0.30
C LEU A 360 14.04 21.74 0.19
N SER A 361 13.49 22.63 1.02
CA SER A 361 13.88 24.05 1.02
C SER A 361 15.34 24.28 1.39
N GLN A 362 15.97 23.32 2.08
CA GLN A 362 17.38 23.38 2.47
C GLN A 362 18.30 22.82 1.37
N LEU A 363 17.75 22.15 0.35
CA LEU A 363 18.48 21.36 -0.64
C LEU A 363 18.05 21.73 -2.07
N ALA A 364 18.57 22.84 -2.59
CA ALA A 364 18.15 23.40 -3.89
C ALA A 364 18.22 22.39 -5.05
N LYS A 365 19.35 21.67 -5.19
CA LYS A 365 19.55 20.66 -6.26
C LYS A 365 18.54 19.51 -6.18
N LEU A 366 18.24 19.05 -4.97
CA LEU A 366 17.23 18.02 -4.76
C LEU A 366 15.84 18.55 -5.10
N SER A 367 15.52 19.77 -4.66
CA SER A 367 14.22 20.41 -4.93
C SER A 367 13.92 20.50 -6.44
N GLU A 368 14.91 20.85 -7.27
CA GLU A 368 14.81 20.89 -8.75
C GLU A 368 14.60 19.51 -9.39
N SER A 369 14.92 18.44 -8.66
CA SER A 369 14.78 17.06 -9.09
C SER A 369 13.47 16.42 -8.64
N VAL A 370 12.69 17.09 -7.78
CA VAL A 370 11.43 16.58 -7.25
C VAL A 370 10.25 17.12 -8.05
N LEU A 371 9.42 16.19 -8.53
CA LEU A 371 8.15 16.46 -9.18
C LEU A 371 7.00 16.16 -8.21
N TRP A 372 5.90 16.89 -8.37
CA TRP A 372 4.70 16.74 -7.56
C TRP A 372 3.48 16.57 -8.44
N THR A 373 2.52 15.76 -7.99
CA THR A 373 1.17 15.76 -8.59
C THR A 373 0.10 16.00 -7.53
N PRO A 374 -0.85 16.93 -7.78
CA PRO A 374 -1.93 17.22 -6.84
C PRO A 374 -2.86 16.02 -6.67
N THR A 375 -3.13 15.28 -7.75
CA THR A 375 -4.00 14.09 -7.72
C THR A 375 -3.47 13.00 -8.65
N THR A 376 -3.56 11.75 -8.21
CA THR A 376 -3.12 10.60 -9.01
C THR A 376 -4.32 10.03 -9.77
N THR A 377 -4.80 10.77 -10.78
CA THR A 377 -5.95 10.35 -11.60
C THR A 377 -5.55 9.51 -12.82
N ARG A 378 -4.34 9.72 -13.35
CA ARG A 378 -3.80 8.98 -14.51
C ARG A 378 -2.78 7.91 -14.10
N VAL A 379 -3.17 7.00 -13.20
CA VAL A 379 -2.26 5.98 -12.62
C VAL A 379 -1.57 5.13 -13.70
N ALA A 380 -2.29 4.70 -14.73
CA ALA A 380 -1.72 3.90 -15.81
C ALA A 380 -0.62 4.65 -16.58
N SER A 381 -0.82 5.94 -16.86
CA SER A 381 0.18 6.82 -17.49
C SER A 381 1.43 6.95 -16.62
N LEU A 382 1.26 7.10 -15.31
CA LEU A 382 2.38 7.20 -14.38
C LEU A 382 3.17 5.88 -14.29
N TYR A 383 2.49 4.73 -14.26
CA TYR A 383 3.17 3.43 -14.30
C TYR A 383 3.92 3.18 -15.61
N ALA A 384 3.40 3.63 -16.75
CA ALA A 384 4.12 3.55 -18.01
C ALA A 384 5.38 4.44 -17.99
N ALA A 385 5.28 5.64 -17.42
CA ALA A 385 6.38 6.61 -17.37
C ALA A 385 7.49 6.28 -16.36
N ALA A 386 7.20 5.49 -15.32
CA ALA A 386 8.15 5.18 -14.25
C ALA A 386 9.24 4.20 -14.69
N ASP A 387 10.46 4.46 -14.24
CA ASP A 387 11.58 3.50 -14.30
C ASP A 387 11.62 2.63 -13.04
N VAL A 388 11.33 3.27 -11.90
CA VAL A 388 11.28 2.62 -10.59
C VAL A 388 10.04 3.09 -9.86
N TYR A 389 9.28 2.12 -9.34
CA TYR A 389 8.20 2.39 -8.44
C TYR A 389 8.56 1.99 -7.01
N VAL A 390 8.47 2.96 -6.11
CA VAL A 390 8.73 2.79 -4.67
C VAL A 390 7.39 2.74 -3.94
N MET A 391 7.06 1.55 -3.47
CA MET A 391 5.95 1.35 -2.53
C MET A 391 6.50 0.88 -1.19
N ASN A 392 6.02 1.50 -0.11
CA ASN A 392 6.19 0.89 1.18
C ASN A 392 5.27 -0.34 1.26
N SER A 393 5.87 -1.52 1.44
CA SER A 393 5.09 -2.67 1.88
C SER A 393 4.68 -2.38 3.32
N GLN A 394 3.39 -2.34 3.62
CA GLN A 394 2.93 -2.02 4.98
C GLN A 394 3.41 -3.05 6.04
N VAL A 395 4.21 -4.04 5.66
CA VAL A 395 4.46 -5.28 6.39
C VAL A 395 5.59 -5.15 7.42
N THR A 396 6.40 -4.10 7.38
CA THR A 396 7.40 -3.83 8.43
C THR A 396 7.82 -2.37 8.38
N ASP A 397 8.18 -1.81 9.53
CA ASP A 397 8.71 -0.44 9.65
C ASP A 397 9.99 -0.17 8.83
N HIS A 398 10.55 -1.17 8.12
CA HIS A 398 11.86 -1.08 7.49
C HIS A 398 12.05 -1.86 6.17
N LEU A 399 10.99 -2.33 5.48
CA LEU A 399 11.18 -3.09 4.23
C LEU A 399 10.55 -2.41 2.99
N TRP A 400 11.45 -1.85 2.17
CA TRP A 400 11.14 -1.27 0.86
C TRP A 400 11.17 -2.33 -0.24
N PHE A 401 10.17 -2.32 -1.12
CA PHE A 401 10.27 -3.01 -2.40
C PHE A 401 10.54 -1.96 -3.50
N LEU A 402 11.69 -2.09 -4.15
CA LEU A 402 11.96 -1.45 -5.43
C LEU A 402 11.37 -2.35 -6.52
N ILE A 403 10.27 -1.93 -7.14
CA ILE A 403 9.78 -2.61 -8.34
C ILE A 403 10.39 -1.87 -9.52
N LYS A 404 11.39 -2.49 -10.16
CA LYS A 404 11.82 -2.11 -11.51
C LYS A 404 10.74 -2.64 -12.46
N LEU A 405 9.97 -1.75 -13.06
CA LEU A 405 9.02 -2.12 -14.12
C LEU A 405 9.85 -2.25 -15.39
N ALA A 406 10.37 -3.46 -15.63
CA ALA A 406 11.33 -3.81 -16.69
C ALA A 406 11.02 -3.15 -18.03
#